data_AF-A0AAE4M2V4-F1
#
_entry.id   AF-A0AAE4M2V4-F1
#
_cell.length_a   1.000
_cell.length_b   1.000
_cell.length_c   1.000
_cell.angle_alpha   90.00
_cell.angle_beta   90.00
_cell.angle_gamma   90.00
#
_symmetry.space_group_name_H-M   'P 1'
#
loop_
_entity.id
_entity.type
_entity.pdbx_description
1 polymer ?
#
loop_
_entity_poly.entity_id
_entity_poly.type
_entity_poly.pdbx_seq_one_letter_code
_entity_poly.pdbx_strand_id
1 'polypeptide(L)'
;MINDFHFSHEFLGCDSLKVSVVNDAILDAWLNYGCLIAPKSKLADYREWLGLQDAKNRKKWSNALAHYLMTDMTGDYKSVSEFTQLNECFDYIDTHCVPTLLINQDEMAHLNLPNGRHVRNTVEIVNVNNFSDSHCFQKSKNLENHSILAGENINDVWKKRFASIASKTKTITIIDRYFSKNFEEDMNARVTSIERFIDFLSQTGRKYSVTIFSDGDEKHSDRHNAIANYVDRTLSNKPNFRAAISYFEVSSCDDSLFQKEAHDRFIQFDSFTVLLGTGTAIFRSFPLNACKFSFYRSAKDPMFSVALSTMGKRRKWKHTVCSQIR
;
A
#
# COMPACT_ATOMS: atom_id res chain seq x y z
N MET A 1 -5.72 0.46 -5.26
CA MET A 1 -4.54 -0.35 -4.89
C MET A 1 -3.30 0.32 -5.49
N ILE A 2 -2.08 0.06 -5.00
CA ILE A 2 -0.88 0.73 -5.52
C ILE A 2 -0.50 0.14 -6.89
N ASN A 3 -0.36 1.02 -7.88
CA ASN A 3 0.15 0.77 -9.21
C ASN A 3 1.66 1.04 -9.23
N ASP A 4 2.44 0.01 -9.51
CA ASP A 4 3.86 0.18 -9.77
C ASP A 4 4.01 0.75 -11.19
N PHE A 5 4.74 1.84 -11.33
CA PHE A 5 4.93 2.48 -12.62
C PHE A 5 6.35 3.00 -12.78
N HIS A 6 6.80 3.14 -14.03
CA HIS A 6 8.06 3.76 -14.39
C HIS A 6 7.79 4.89 -15.38
N PHE A 7 8.67 5.88 -15.40
CA PHE A 7 8.80 6.78 -16.53
C PHE A 7 10.25 6.76 -17.00
N SER A 8 10.46 6.82 -18.31
CA SER A 8 11.79 6.78 -18.91
C SER A 8 12.63 8.01 -18.50
N HIS A 9 13.94 7.90 -18.67
CA HIS A 9 14.93 8.89 -18.21
C HIS A 9 14.67 10.31 -18.72
N GLU A 10 14.24 10.44 -19.96
CA GLU A 10 14.02 11.72 -20.65
C GLU A 10 12.62 12.32 -20.36
N PHE A 11 11.76 11.60 -19.64
CA PHE A 11 10.38 12.00 -19.33
C PHE A 11 10.30 13.36 -18.64
N LEU A 12 11.16 13.61 -17.65
CA LEU A 12 11.11 14.83 -16.84
C LEU A 12 11.56 16.09 -17.61
N GLY A 13 12.16 15.93 -18.79
CA GLY A 13 12.53 17.01 -19.70
C GLY A 13 11.46 17.38 -20.72
N CYS A 14 10.40 16.57 -20.88
CA CYS A 14 9.47 16.74 -22.00
C CYS A 14 8.53 17.95 -21.87
N ASP A 15 8.09 18.47 -23.01
CA ASP A 15 7.18 19.62 -23.10
C ASP A 15 5.77 19.31 -22.58
N SER A 16 5.34 18.05 -22.63
CA SER A 16 4.04 17.61 -22.10
C SER A 16 3.84 17.95 -20.62
N LEU A 17 4.92 17.97 -19.82
CA LEU A 17 4.87 18.34 -18.41
C LEU A 17 4.64 19.84 -18.17
N LYS A 18 4.80 20.69 -19.20
CA LYS A 18 4.45 22.11 -19.12
C LYS A 18 2.93 22.33 -19.11
N VAL A 19 2.14 21.35 -19.56
CA VAL A 19 0.68 21.38 -19.50
C VAL A 19 0.22 21.04 -18.08
N SER A 20 -0.26 22.03 -17.31
CA SER A 20 -0.60 21.87 -15.89
C SER A 20 -1.54 20.70 -15.62
N VAL A 21 -2.56 20.49 -16.46
CA VAL A 21 -3.55 19.41 -16.27
C VAL A 21 -2.92 18.02 -16.35
N VAL A 22 -2.01 17.80 -17.32
CA VAL A 22 -1.30 16.53 -17.48
C VAL A 22 -0.36 16.31 -16.29
N ASN A 23 0.42 17.33 -15.95
CA ASN A 23 1.35 17.27 -14.84
C ASN A 23 0.65 16.96 -13.49
N ASP A 24 -0.43 17.70 -13.20
CA ASP A 24 -1.20 17.54 -11.97
C ASP A 24 -1.87 16.16 -11.91
N ALA A 25 -2.40 15.66 -13.03
CA ALA A 25 -3.01 14.33 -13.08
C ALA A 25 -2.00 13.21 -12.75
N ILE A 26 -0.77 13.29 -13.28
CA ILE A 26 0.28 12.30 -13.01
C ILE A 26 0.71 12.35 -11.54
N LEU A 27 0.97 13.55 -11.02
CA LEU A 27 1.40 13.75 -9.63
C LEU A 27 0.31 13.31 -8.65
N ASP A 28 -0.95 13.62 -8.91
CA ASP A 28 -2.08 13.18 -8.08
C ASP A 28 -2.24 11.66 -8.12
N ALA A 29 -2.08 11.04 -9.28
CA ALA A 29 -2.14 9.59 -9.40
C ALA A 29 -0.98 8.91 -8.66
N TRP A 30 0.25 9.44 -8.77
CA TRP A 30 1.39 8.92 -8.04
C TRP A 30 1.21 9.07 -6.52
N LEU A 31 0.81 10.27 -6.05
CA LEU A 31 0.55 10.52 -4.64
C LEU A 31 -0.42 9.49 -4.09
N ASN A 32 -1.55 9.27 -4.76
CA ASN A 32 -2.66 8.53 -4.20
C ASN A 32 -2.60 7.03 -4.45
N TYR A 33 -2.07 6.62 -5.59
CA TYR A 33 -2.18 5.24 -6.08
C TYR A 33 -0.90 4.72 -6.71
N GLY A 34 0.20 5.47 -6.76
CA GLY A 34 1.41 5.04 -7.47
C GLY A 34 2.56 4.66 -6.55
N CYS A 35 3.40 3.77 -7.05
CA CYS A 35 4.78 3.60 -6.60
C CYS A 35 5.69 3.76 -7.82
N LEU A 36 6.55 4.76 -7.80
CA LEU A 36 7.54 4.94 -8.86
C LEU A 36 8.65 3.90 -8.68
N ILE A 37 8.81 3.04 -9.66
CA ILE A 37 9.92 2.10 -9.78
C ILE A 37 11.00 2.81 -10.58
N ALA A 38 12.07 3.25 -9.92
CA ALA A 38 13.13 4.02 -10.55
C ALA A 38 14.50 3.53 -10.12
N PRO A 39 15.48 3.46 -11.03
CA PRO A 39 16.84 3.07 -10.69
C PRO A 39 17.48 4.15 -9.81
N LYS A 40 17.89 3.81 -8.59
CA LYS A 40 18.53 4.78 -7.67
C LYS A 40 19.75 5.45 -8.27
N SER A 41 20.49 4.74 -9.12
CA SER A 41 21.67 5.25 -9.82
C SER A 41 21.38 6.43 -10.75
N LYS A 42 20.13 6.63 -11.18
CA LYS A 42 19.72 7.71 -12.10
C LYS A 42 18.96 8.85 -11.42
N LEU A 43 18.83 8.84 -10.09
CA LEU A 43 18.13 9.91 -9.37
C LEU A 43 18.81 11.28 -9.51
N ALA A 44 20.14 11.31 -9.72
CA ALA A 44 20.86 12.54 -10.00
C ALA A 44 20.41 13.13 -11.35
N ASP A 45 20.39 12.29 -12.38
CA ASP A 45 19.94 12.66 -13.73
C ASP A 45 18.49 13.15 -13.73
N TYR A 46 17.59 12.49 -12.99
CA TYR A 46 16.20 12.97 -12.83
C TYR A 46 16.14 14.40 -12.28
N ARG A 47 17.02 14.75 -11.33
CA ARG A 47 17.08 16.11 -10.78
C ARG A 47 17.64 17.11 -11.79
N GLU A 48 18.58 16.69 -12.63
CA GLU A 48 19.11 17.50 -13.73
C GLU A 48 18.02 17.84 -14.76
N TRP A 49 17.27 16.83 -15.21
CA TRP A 49 16.16 17.02 -16.16
C TRP A 49 15.04 17.90 -15.60
N LEU A 50 14.73 17.77 -14.31
CA LEU A 50 13.82 18.71 -13.63
C LEU A 50 14.32 20.16 -13.63
N GLY A 51 15.62 20.37 -13.80
CA GLY A 51 16.23 21.68 -14.02
C GLY A 51 15.76 22.36 -15.30
N LEU A 52 15.25 21.61 -16.28
CA LEU A 52 14.68 22.16 -17.52
C LEU A 52 13.23 22.61 -17.38
N GLN A 53 12.54 22.17 -16.32
CA GLN A 53 11.17 22.57 -16.03
C GLN A 53 11.11 23.94 -15.37
N ASP A 54 9.97 24.62 -15.51
CA ASP A 54 9.69 25.88 -14.82
C ASP A 54 9.72 25.70 -13.29
N ALA A 55 9.92 26.81 -12.57
CA ALA A 55 10.11 26.79 -11.12
C ALA A 55 8.93 26.14 -10.35
N LYS A 56 7.70 26.29 -10.86
CA LYS A 56 6.50 25.73 -10.20
C LYS A 56 6.49 24.21 -10.35
N ASN A 57 6.68 23.70 -11.56
CA ASN A 57 6.70 22.27 -11.84
C ASN A 57 7.90 21.58 -11.18
N ARG A 58 9.09 22.20 -11.23
CA ARG A 58 10.28 21.71 -10.54
C ARG A 58 10.03 21.51 -9.05
N LYS A 59 9.39 22.46 -8.37
CA LYS A 59 9.07 22.34 -6.94
C LYS A 59 8.14 21.16 -6.65
N LYS A 60 7.10 20.97 -7.47
CA LYS A 60 6.14 19.86 -7.31
C LYS A 60 6.82 18.49 -7.46
N TRP A 61 7.61 18.32 -8.52
CA TRP A 61 8.31 17.06 -8.79
C TRP A 61 9.42 16.77 -7.78
N SER A 62 10.19 17.78 -7.36
CA SER A 62 11.17 17.62 -6.29
C SER A 62 10.52 17.15 -4.98
N ASN A 63 9.35 17.70 -4.64
CA ASN A 63 8.58 17.26 -3.48
C ASN A 63 8.08 15.81 -3.65
N ALA A 64 7.61 15.44 -4.85
CA ALA A 64 7.17 14.08 -5.16
C ALA A 64 8.32 13.07 -5.05
N LEU A 65 9.46 13.33 -5.67
CA LEU A 65 10.66 12.48 -5.57
C LEU A 65 11.22 12.34 -4.15
N ALA A 66 10.99 13.34 -3.29
CA ALA A 66 11.45 13.30 -1.90
C ALA A 66 10.50 12.51 -0.97
N HIS A 67 9.20 12.51 -1.25
CA HIS A 67 8.19 12.09 -0.27
C HIS A 67 7.19 11.04 -0.77
N TYR A 68 7.02 10.88 -2.08
CA TYR A 68 6.09 9.90 -2.62
C TYR A 68 6.71 8.51 -2.63
N LEU A 69 5.86 7.49 -2.79
CA LEU A 69 6.32 6.11 -2.68
C LEU A 69 7.21 5.76 -3.88
N MET A 70 8.43 5.30 -3.59
CA MET A 70 9.42 4.89 -4.58
C MET A 70 10.04 3.55 -4.19
N THR A 71 10.31 2.71 -5.19
CA THR A 71 11.12 1.50 -5.03
C THR A 71 12.23 1.51 -6.06
N ASP A 72 13.35 0.89 -5.71
CA ASP A 72 14.47 0.72 -6.62
C ASP A 72 14.10 -0.20 -7.78
N MET A 73 14.50 0.16 -9.00
CA MET A 73 14.47 -0.75 -10.13
C MET A 73 15.68 -1.67 -10.02
N THR A 74 15.46 -2.97 -9.85
CA THR A 74 16.54 -3.96 -9.72
C THR A 74 17.15 -4.29 -11.07
N GLY A 75 18.47 -4.33 -11.18
CA GLY A 75 19.17 -4.72 -12.42
C GLY A 75 19.72 -3.53 -13.21
N ASP A 76 20.22 -3.82 -14.41
CA ASP A 76 20.81 -2.82 -15.29
C ASP A 76 19.71 -2.04 -16.00
N TYR A 77 19.60 -0.76 -15.65
CA TYR A 77 18.60 0.14 -16.24
C TYR A 77 18.88 0.39 -17.71
N LYS A 78 17.84 0.26 -18.53
CA LYS A 78 17.82 0.63 -19.95
C LYS A 78 16.72 1.67 -20.22
N SER A 79 17.07 2.80 -20.83
CA SER A 79 16.11 3.83 -21.23
C SER A 79 15.28 3.37 -22.43
N VAL A 80 14.14 4.04 -22.66
CA VAL A 80 13.27 3.69 -23.79
C VAL A 80 13.96 3.93 -25.14
N SER A 81 14.79 4.97 -25.23
CA SER A 81 15.60 5.31 -26.41
C SER A 81 16.62 4.23 -26.78
N GLU A 82 16.98 3.32 -25.87
CA GLU A 82 17.92 2.23 -26.14
C GLU A 82 17.26 0.97 -26.73
N PHE A 83 15.93 0.86 -26.77
CA PHE A 83 15.25 -0.28 -27.39
C PHE A 83 15.11 -0.08 -28.89
N THR A 84 15.37 -1.13 -29.67
CA THR A 84 15.17 -1.09 -31.13
C THR A 84 13.80 -1.63 -31.54
N GLN A 85 13.22 -2.51 -30.70
CA GLN A 85 11.93 -3.13 -30.94
C GLN A 85 11.00 -2.95 -29.75
N LEU A 86 9.72 -2.71 -30.03
CA LEU A 86 8.67 -2.59 -29.02
C LEU A 86 8.56 -3.83 -28.12
N ASN A 87 8.72 -5.03 -28.70
CA ASN A 87 8.62 -6.27 -27.94
C ASN A 87 9.71 -6.38 -26.87
N GLU A 88 10.94 -5.97 -27.18
CA GLU A 88 12.05 -5.93 -26.21
C GLU A 88 11.74 -4.99 -25.04
N CYS A 89 11.14 -3.83 -25.33
CA CYS A 89 10.73 -2.88 -24.30
C CYS A 89 9.68 -3.49 -23.37
N PHE A 90 8.63 -4.11 -23.91
CA PHE A 90 7.64 -4.79 -23.09
C PHE A 90 8.24 -5.96 -22.29
N ASP A 91 9.12 -6.79 -22.86
CA ASP A 91 9.75 -7.93 -22.18
C ASP A 91 10.62 -7.43 -21.01
N TYR A 92 11.35 -6.35 -21.23
CA TYR A 92 12.16 -5.71 -20.21
C TYR A 92 11.32 -5.17 -19.05
N ILE A 93 10.23 -4.45 -19.35
CA ILE A 93 9.34 -3.87 -18.34
C ILE A 93 8.61 -4.95 -17.54
N ASP A 94 8.18 -6.03 -18.18
CA ASP A 94 7.55 -7.18 -17.53
C ASP A 94 8.53 -7.91 -16.60
N THR A 95 9.78 -8.07 -17.02
CA THR A 95 10.87 -8.65 -16.19
C THR A 95 11.10 -7.85 -14.90
N HIS A 96 10.92 -6.53 -14.95
CA HIS A 96 11.04 -5.65 -13.78
C HIS A 96 9.74 -5.54 -12.97
N CYS A 97 8.71 -6.31 -13.31
CA CYS A 97 7.39 -6.29 -12.65
C CYS A 97 6.79 -4.87 -12.60
N VAL A 98 6.88 -4.11 -13.69
CA VAL A 98 6.33 -2.75 -13.79
C VAL A 98 5.09 -2.75 -14.70
N PRO A 99 3.86 -2.76 -14.15
CA PRO A 99 2.63 -2.78 -14.95
C PRO A 99 2.42 -1.58 -15.86
N THR A 100 2.96 -0.40 -15.52
CA THR A 100 2.74 0.84 -16.30
C THR A 100 4.06 1.52 -16.61
N LEU A 101 4.36 1.70 -17.90
CA LEU A 101 5.43 2.55 -18.38
C LEU A 101 4.84 3.84 -18.99
N LEU A 102 5.23 5.00 -18.47
CA LEU A 102 4.89 6.30 -19.02
C LEU A 102 6.04 6.80 -19.92
N ILE A 103 5.72 7.17 -21.15
CA ILE A 103 6.70 7.66 -22.14
C ILE A 103 6.24 8.92 -22.85
N ASN A 104 7.19 9.74 -23.27
CA ASN A 104 6.90 10.98 -23.99
C ASN A 104 6.56 10.70 -25.48
N GLN A 105 6.20 11.75 -26.22
CA GLN A 105 5.81 11.61 -27.63
C GLN A 105 6.96 11.18 -28.55
N ASP A 106 8.19 11.56 -28.24
CA ASP A 106 9.37 11.23 -29.03
C ASP A 106 9.74 9.75 -28.85
N GLU A 107 9.63 9.23 -27.63
CA GLU A 107 9.80 7.81 -27.30
C GLU A 107 8.72 6.93 -27.95
N MET A 108 7.49 7.43 -28.05
CA MET A 108 6.44 6.74 -28.82
C MET A 108 6.80 6.63 -30.29
N ALA A 109 7.29 7.72 -30.88
CA ALA A 109 7.73 7.74 -32.28
C ALA A 109 8.92 6.79 -32.49
N HIS A 110 9.90 6.79 -31.57
CA HIS A 110 11.05 5.89 -31.58
C HIS A 110 10.64 4.40 -31.61
N LEU A 111 9.62 4.03 -30.83
CA LEU A 111 9.07 2.67 -30.82
C LEU A 111 8.06 2.37 -31.94
N ASN A 112 7.85 3.30 -32.88
CA ASN A 112 6.84 3.21 -33.95
C ASN A 112 5.41 2.98 -33.42
N LEU A 113 5.07 3.57 -32.28
CA LEU A 113 3.74 3.48 -31.67
C LEU A 113 2.87 4.69 -32.04
N PRO A 114 1.59 4.49 -32.44
CA PRO A 114 0.67 5.61 -32.56
C PRO A 114 0.35 6.18 -31.18
N ASN A 115 -0.03 7.46 -31.11
CA ASN A 115 -0.34 8.10 -29.83
C ASN A 115 -1.44 7.36 -29.05
N GLY A 116 -1.30 7.25 -27.72
CA GLY A 116 -2.29 6.61 -26.84
C GLY A 116 -1.69 5.58 -25.88
N ARG A 117 -2.51 4.57 -25.54
CA ARG A 117 -2.16 3.43 -24.68
C ARG A 117 -1.96 2.16 -25.51
N HIS A 118 -0.91 1.41 -25.20
CA HIS A 118 -0.59 0.10 -25.77
C HIS A 118 -0.45 -0.94 -24.68
N VAL A 119 -0.96 -2.15 -24.89
CA VAL A 119 -1.00 -3.19 -23.86
C VAL A 119 -0.47 -4.51 -24.42
N ARG A 120 0.36 -5.18 -23.62
CA ARG A 120 0.77 -6.57 -23.84
C ARG A 120 0.83 -7.29 -22.50
N ASN A 121 0.14 -8.43 -22.40
CA ASN A 121 -0.01 -9.17 -21.14
C ASN A 121 -0.53 -8.26 -20.00
N THR A 122 0.28 -8.09 -18.96
CA THR A 122 -0.01 -7.27 -17.77
C THR A 122 0.62 -5.89 -17.81
N VAL A 123 1.36 -5.56 -18.88
CA VAL A 123 2.08 -4.30 -19.02
C VAL A 123 1.32 -3.38 -19.98
N GLU A 124 1.17 -2.12 -19.58
CA GLU A 124 0.74 -1.02 -20.44
C GLU A 124 1.86 0.01 -20.64
N ILE A 125 2.02 0.47 -21.87
CA ILE A 125 2.82 1.65 -22.24
C ILE A 125 1.83 2.77 -22.55
N VAL A 126 1.99 3.92 -21.90
CA VAL A 126 1.05 5.04 -21.99
C VAL A 126 1.80 6.30 -22.37
N ASN A 127 1.37 6.95 -23.46
CA ASN A 127 1.84 8.29 -23.74
C ASN A 127 1.36 9.25 -22.64
N VAL A 128 2.24 10.11 -22.18
CA VAL A 128 1.99 11.09 -21.11
C VAL A 128 0.84 12.05 -21.44
N ASN A 129 0.65 12.40 -22.71
CA ASN A 129 -0.47 13.22 -23.18
C ASN A 129 -1.82 12.48 -23.07
N ASN A 130 -1.77 11.15 -22.98
CA ASN A 130 -2.90 10.23 -22.86
C ASN A 130 -2.92 9.54 -21.50
N PHE A 131 -2.35 10.18 -20.46
CA PHE A 131 -2.27 9.60 -19.11
C PHE A 131 -3.63 9.11 -18.58
N SER A 132 -4.71 9.83 -18.91
CA SER A 132 -6.09 9.46 -18.56
C SER A 132 -6.48 8.08 -19.06
N ASP A 133 -5.84 7.56 -20.10
CA ASP A 133 -6.17 6.30 -20.74
C ASP A 133 -5.54 5.10 -20.00
N SER A 134 -4.63 5.32 -19.04
CA SER A 134 -4.01 4.26 -18.24
C SER A 134 -5.07 3.41 -17.53
N HIS A 135 -5.16 2.13 -17.90
CA HIS A 135 -6.10 1.20 -17.30
C HIS A 135 -5.65 0.84 -15.87
N CYS A 136 -4.35 0.73 -15.62
CA CYS A 136 -3.83 0.39 -14.30
C CYS A 136 -4.14 1.49 -13.27
N PHE A 137 -3.94 2.77 -13.62
CA PHE A 137 -4.31 3.88 -12.73
C PHE A 137 -5.82 4.03 -12.57
N GLN A 138 -6.61 3.87 -13.64
CA GLN A 138 -8.08 3.86 -13.55
C GLN A 138 -8.59 2.75 -12.63
N LYS A 139 -8.07 1.53 -12.77
CA LYS A 139 -8.41 0.39 -11.91
C LYS A 139 -8.08 0.69 -10.45
N SER A 140 -6.92 1.27 -10.19
CA SER A 140 -6.48 1.64 -8.84
C SER A 140 -7.37 2.70 -8.20
N LYS A 141 -7.79 3.71 -8.98
CA LYS A 141 -8.76 4.74 -8.57
C LYS A 141 -10.15 4.17 -8.32
N ASN A 142 -10.63 3.29 -9.19
CA ASN A 142 -11.93 2.64 -9.01
C ASN A 142 -11.95 1.84 -7.70
N LEU A 143 -10.92 1.03 -7.44
CA LEU A 143 -10.84 0.22 -6.22
C LEU A 143 -10.80 1.02 -4.91
N GLU A 144 -10.54 2.34 -4.96
CA GLU A 144 -10.44 3.21 -3.78
C GLU A 144 -11.72 3.17 -2.93
N ASN A 145 -12.89 3.24 -3.54
CA ASN A 145 -14.19 3.34 -2.85
C ASN A 145 -15.18 2.23 -3.22
N HIS A 146 -14.71 1.22 -3.95
CA HIS A 146 -15.55 0.05 -4.25
C HIS A 146 -15.56 -0.89 -3.05
N SER A 147 -16.75 -1.11 -2.49
CA SER A 147 -16.97 -2.06 -1.40
C SER A 147 -16.58 -3.48 -1.80
N ILE A 148 -16.30 -4.31 -0.80
CA ILE A 148 -16.07 -5.75 -0.95
C ILE A 148 -17.43 -6.43 -0.90
N LEU A 149 -17.74 -7.22 -1.93
CA LEU A 149 -19.05 -7.83 -2.09
C LEU A 149 -19.17 -9.09 -1.24
N ALA A 150 -20.40 -9.43 -0.84
CA ALA A 150 -20.67 -10.69 -0.18
C ALA A 150 -20.29 -11.86 -1.11
N GLY A 151 -19.68 -12.90 -0.55
CA GLY A 151 -19.23 -14.06 -1.32
C GLY A 151 -17.83 -13.94 -1.93
N GLU A 152 -17.20 -12.76 -1.92
CA GLU A 152 -15.84 -12.63 -2.46
C GLU A 152 -14.82 -13.50 -1.71
N ASN A 153 -13.81 -13.97 -2.43
CA ASN A 153 -12.71 -14.74 -1.85
C ASN A 153 -11.69 -13.78 -1.22
N ILE A 154 -11.38 -13.97 0.06
CA ILE A 154 -10.42 -13.15 0.79
C ILE A 154 -8.99 -13.19 0.20
N ASN A 155 -8.58 -14.29 -0.43
CA ASN A 155 -7.28 -14.34 -1.13
C ASN A 155 -7.27 -13.39 -2.34
N ASP A 156 -8.39 -13.30 -3.07
CA ASP A 156 -8.52 -12.38 -4.20
C ASP A 156 -8.61 -10.93 -3.73
N VAL A 157 -9.35 -10.69 -2.64
CA VAL A 157 -9.41 -9.37 -1.98
C VAL A 157 -8.01 -8.95 -1.53
N TRP A 158 -7.25 -9.84 -0.88
CA TRP A 158 -5.86 -9.58 -0.49
C TRP A 158 -5.01 -9.19 -1.69
N LYS A 159 -4.98 -10.04 -2.73
CA LYS A 159 -4.22 -9.80 -3.96
C LYS A 159 -4.60 -8.49 -4.65
N LYS A 160 -5.90 -8.18 -4.73
CA LYS A 160 -6.44 -7.01 -5.46
C LYS A 160 -6.40 -5.70 -4.67
N ARG A 161 -6.28 -5.73 -3.34
CA ARG A 161 -6.41 -4.52 -2.51
C ARG A 161 -5.26 -4.26 -1.54
N PHE A 162 -4.63 -5.31 -1.01
CA PHE A 162 -3.69 -5.21 0.10
C PHE A 162 -2.26 -5.65 -0.24
N ALA A 163 -2.08 -6.64 -1.13
CA ALA A 163 -0.77 -7.24 -1.38
C ALA A 163 0.26 -6.22 -1.87
N SER A 164 -0.10 -5.42 -2.88
CA SER A 164 0.80 -4.40 -3.44
C SER A 164 1.24 -3.39 -2.38
N ILE A 165 0.32 -2.85 -1.58
CA ILE A 165 0.67 -1.88 -0.54
C ILE A 165 1.50 -2.51 0.58
N ALA A 166 1.13 -3.70 1.06
CA ALA A 166 1.87 -4.41 2.09
C ALA A 166 3.30 -4.70 1.62
N SER A 167 3.51 -5.02 0.34
CA SER A 167 4.84 -5.27 -0.21
C SER A 167 5.74 -4.03 -0.21
N LYS A 168 5.18 -2.83 -0.06
CA LYS A 168 5.91 -1.55 -0.09
C LYS A 168 6.02 -0.85 1.27
N THR A 169 5.37 -1.39 2.30
CA THR A 169 5.40 -0.80 3.65
C THR A 169 6.18 -1.64 4.66
N LYS A 170 6.42 -1.08 5.85
CA LYS A 170 7.06 -1.79 6.98
C LYS A 170 6.28 -1.67 8.28
N THR A 171 5.55 -0.58 8.47
CA THR A 171 4.74 -0.35 9.66
C THR A 171 3.28 -0.55 9.33
N ILE A 172 2.58 -1.29 10.17
CA ILE A 172 1.15 -1.53 10.07
C ILE A 172 0.52 -1.17 11.41
N THR A 173 -0.46 -0.29 11.41
CA THR A 173 -1.24 0.06 12.59
C THR A 173 -2.71 -0.24 12.36
N ILE A 174 -3.31 -1.04 13.22
CA ILE A 174 -4.71 -1.44 13.16
C ILE A 174 -5.44 -0.77 14.31
N ILE A 175 -6.55 -0.11 14.02
CA ILE A 175 -7.49 0.40 15.01
C ILE A 175 -8.83 -0.28 14.74
N ASP A 176 -9.20 -1.21 15.61
CA ASP A 176 -10.42 -2.00 15.47
C ASP A 176 -11.00 -2.33 16.84
N ARG A 177 -12.09 -1.63 17.19
CA ARG A 177 -12.83 -1.80 18.44
C ARG A 177 -13.12 -3.26 18.76
N TYR A 178 -13.45 -4.08 17.77
CA TYR A 178 -13.93 -5.44 17.97
C TYR A 178 -12.84 -6.50 17.82
N PHE A 179 -11.59 -6.12 17.54
CA PHE A 179 -10.49 -7.06 17.36
C PHE A 179 -10.34 -8.02 18.56
N SER A 180 -10.23 -7.50 19.79
CA SER A 180 -9.99 -8.34 20.97
C SER A 180 -11.13 -9.32 21.24
N LYS A 181 -12.38 -8.86 21.11
CA LYS A 181 -13.57 -9.72 21.22
C LYS A 181 -13.58 -10.81 20.15
N ASN A 182 -13.33 -10.44 18.90
CA ASN A 182 -13.28 -11.37 17.78
C ASN A 182 -12.16 -12.40 17.93
N PHE A 183 -11.01 -11.97 18.45
CA PHE A 183 -9.88 -12.84 18.74
C PHE A 183 -10.22 -13.87 19.81
N GLU A 184 -10.89 -13.45 20.88
CA GLU A 184 -11.33 -14.32 21.97
C GLU A 184 -12.32 -15.40 21.50
N GLU A 185 -13.30 -15.02 20.68
CA GLU A 185 -14.24 -15.94 20.06
C GLU A 185 -13.55 -16.98 19.15
N ASP A 186 -12.45 -16.58 18.48
CA ASP A 186 -11.80 -17.41 17.48
C ASP A 186 -10.73 -18.35 18.06
N MET A 187 -9.99 -17.92 19.08
CA MET A 187 -8.73 -18.57 19.48
C MET A 187 -8.84 -20.08 19.79
N ASN A 188 -10.04 -20.54 20.19
CA ASN A 188 -10.33 -21.95 20.50
C ASN A 188 -11.21 -22.65 19.46
N ALA A 189 -11.71 -21.93 18.46
CA ALA A 189 -12.70 -22.44 17.50
C ALA A 189 -12.18 -22.48 16.06
N ARG A 190 -11.29 -21.57 15.66
CA ARG A 190 -10.80 -21.42 14.28
C ARG A 190 -9.53 -20.58 14.21
N VAL A 191 -8.96 -20.49 13.01
CA VAL A 191 -7.86 -19.55 12.72
C VAL A 191 -8.35 -18.12 12.96
N THR A 192 -7.63 -17.36 13.77
CA THR A 192 -7.99 -15.98 14.11
C THR A 192 -7.75 -15.03 12.92
N SER A 193 -8.44 -13.88 12.90
CA SER A 193 -8.20 -12.85 11.87
C SER A 193 -6.74 -12.45 11.77
N ILE A 194 -6.07 -12.31 12.91
CA ILE A 194 -4.67 -11.87 12.96
C ILE A 194 -3.74 -12.93 12.41
N GLU A 195 -4.00 -14.20 12.68
CA GLU A 195 -3.21 -15.29 12.10
C GLU A 195 -3.28 -15.28 10.59
N ARG A 196 -4.49 -15.20 10.03
CA ARG A 196 -4.66 -15.14 8.57
C ARG A 196 -4.05 -13.89 7.96
N PHE A 197 -4.15 -12.75 8.63
CA PHE A 197 -3.50 -11.52 8.21
C PHE A 197 -1.97 -11.65 8.19
N ILE A 198 -1.39 -12.27 9.22
CA ILE A 198 0.06 -12.53 9.30
C ILE A 198 0.50 -13.55 8.25
N ASP A 199 -0.31 -14.56 7.97
CA ASP A 199 -0.04 -15.52 6.88
C ASP A 199 0.04 -14.81 5.52
N PHE A 200 -0.87 -13.86 5.27
CA PHE A 200 -0.82 -13.03 4.08
C PHE A 200 0.44 -12.13 4.04
N LEU A 201 0.82 -11.53 5.17
CA LEU A 201 2.03 -10.73 5.26
C LEU A 201 3.29 -11.58 5.04
N SER A 202 3.32 -12.83 5.51
CA SER A 202 4.49 -13.71 5.36
C SER A 202 4.84 -14.01 3.90
N GLN A 203 3.85 -13.95 3.01
CA GLN A 203 4.02 -14.19 1.57
C GLN A 203 4.76 -13.06 0.86
N THR A 204 4.94 -11.88 1.50
CA THR A 204 5.65 -10.75 0.88
C THR A 204 7.16 -10.84 0.99
N GLY A 205 7.69 -11.77 1.81
CA GLY A 205 9.12 -11.88 2.09
C GLY A 205 9.69 -10.71 2.89
N ARG A 206 8.85 -9.93 3.59
CA ARG A 206 9.26 -8.77 4.38
C ARG A 206 8.89 -8.90 5.85
N LYS A 207 9.59 -8.12 6.67
CA LYS A 207 9.35 -7.97 8.11
C LYS A 207 8.54 -6.72 8.40
N TYR A 208 7.54 -6.86 9.27
CA TYR A 208 6.58 -5.83 9.64
C TYR A 208 6.61 -5.53 11.14
N SER A 209 6.45 -4.24 11.45
CA SER A 209 6.05 -3.77 12.78
C SER A 209 4.53 -3.61 12.79
N VAL A 210 3.82 -4.40 13.60
CA VAL A 210 2.37 -4.40 13.67
C VAL A 210 1.91 -3.93 15.05
N THR A 211 1.12 -2.87 15.11
CA THR A 211 0.47 -2.38 16.33
C THR A 211 -1.04 -2.43 16.20
N ILE A 212 -1.74 -2.96 17.20
CA ILE A 212 -3.20 -3.11 17.19
C ILE A 212 -3.80 -2.37 18.40
N PHE A 213 -4.80 -1.53 18.16
CA PHE A 213 -5.62 -0.89 19.19
C PHE A 213 -7.04 -1.45 19.15
N SER A 214 -7.54 -1.91 20.30
CA SER A 214 -8.87 -2.50 20.43
C SER A 214 -9.44 -2.31 21.84
N ASP A 215 -10.72 -2.63 22.04
CA ASP A 215 -11.28 -2.72 23.39
C ASP A 215 -10.99 -4.11 23.97
N GLY A 216 -9.94 -4.18 24.79
CA GLY A 216 -9.40 -5.42 25.35
C GLY A 216 -9.64 -5.57 26.86
N ASP A 217 -10.63 -4.88 27.41
CA ASP A 217 -10.89 -4.77 28.86
C ASP A 217 -9.68 -4.25 29.65
N GLU A 218 -9.75 -4.34 30.98
CA GLU A 218 -8.68 -3.93 31.90
C GLU A 218 -7.49 -4.90 31.90
N LYS A 219 -6.36 -4.42 32.39
CA LYS A 219 -5.17 -5.26 32.58
C LYS A 219 -5.51 -6.38 33.57
N HIS A 220 -5.01 -7.59 33.30
CA HIS A 220 -5.26 -8.81 34.09
C HIS A 220 -6.69 -9.37 34.02
N SER A 221 -7.58 -8.81 33.19
CA SER A 221 -8.84 -9.45 32.83
C SER A 221 -8.62 -10.79 32.11
N ASP A 222 -9.68 -11.61 32.04
CA ASP A 222 -9.65 -12.87 31.29
C ASP A 222 -9.27 -12.64 29.82
N ARG A 223 -9.86 -11.63 29.17
CA ARG A 223 -9.54 -11.27 27.78
C ARG A 223 -8.08 -10.86 27.62
N HIS A 224 -7.55 -10.01 28.51
CA HIS A 224 -6.13 -9.64 28.49
C HIS A 224 -5.22 -10.86 28.60
N ASN A 225 -5.48 -11.72 29.58
CA ASN A 225 -4.65 -12.90 29.84
C ASN A 225 -4.75 -13.91 28.69
N ALA A 226 -5.93 -14.07 28.09
CA ALA A 226 -6.15 -14.95 26.95
C ALA A 226 -5.37 -14.47 25.72
N ILE A 227 -5.43 -13.17 25.40
CA ILE A 227 -4.66 -12.56 24.31
C ILE A 227 -3.15 -12.71 24.56
N ALA A 228 -2.66 -12.29 25.71
CA ALA A 228 -1.23 -12.32 26.03
C ALA A 228 -0.68 -13.76 25.97
N ASN A 229 -1.37 -14.72 26.60
CA ASN A 229 -0.96 -16.12 26.60
C ASN A 229 -0.96 -16.71 25.19
N TYR A 230 -1.97 -16.44 24.37
CA TYR A 230 -2.02 -16.94 23.00
C TYR A 230 -0.91 -16.35 22.15
N VAL A 231 -0.67 -15.04 22.26
CA VAL A 231 0.40 -14.37 21.53
C VAL A 231 1.76 -14.97 21.90
N ASP A 232 2.05 -15.15 23.18
CA ASP A 232 3.34 -15.63 23.66
C ASP A 232 3.55 -17.12 23.38
N ARG A 233 2.54 -17.96 23.63
CA ARG A 233 2.69 -19.43 23.58
C ARG A 233 2.40 -20.01 22.21
N THR A 234 1.51 -19.38 21.44
CA THR A 234 1.02 -19.91 20.16
C THR A 234 1.52 -19.07 19.00
N LEU A 235 1.08 -17.81 18.90
CA LEU A 235 1.25 -17.00 17.70
C LEU A 235 2.73 -16.72 17.40
N SER A 236 3.50 -16.31 18.40
CA SER A 236 4.93 -15.96 18.26
C SER A 236 5.81 -17.15 17.82
N ASN A 237 5.34 -18.37 18.04
CA ASN A 237 6.04 -19.60 17.70
C ASN A 237 5.74 -20.08 16.28
N LYS A 238 4.73 -19.51 15.60
CA LYS A 238 4.39 -19.90 14.23
C LYS A 238 5.47 -19.46 13.24
N PRO A 239 5.83 -20.30 12.24
CA PRO A 239 6.82 -19.95 11.22
C PRO A 239 6.47 -18.66 10.49
N ASN A 240 5.21 -18.48 10.07
CA ASN A 240 4.77 -17.29 9.34
C ASN A 240 4.87 -16.02 10.19
N PHE A 241 4.59 -16.10 11.49
CA PHE A 241 4.83 -14.98 12.41
C PHE A 241 6.32 -14.63 12.47
N ARG A 242 7.18 -15.64 12.68
CA ARG A 242 8.63 -15.45 12.73
C ARG A 242 9.22 -15.03 11.40
N ALA A 243 8.60 -15.31 10.27
CA ALA A 243 9.03 -14.84 8.95
C ALA A 243 8.60 -13.39 8.71
N ALA A 244 7.36 -13.03 9.10
CA ALA A 244 6.73 -11.76 8.74
C ALA A 244 6.87 -10.65 9.77
N ILE A 245 7.05 -10.96 11.06
CA ILE A 245 6.91 -9.97 12.13
C ILE A 245 8.26 -9.66 12.76
N SER A 246 8.60 -8.38 12.84
CA SER A 246 9.74 -7.86 13.63
C SER A 246 9.29 -7.31 14.98
N TYR A 247 8.10 -6.72 15.03
CA TYR A 247 7.50 -6.15 16.22
C TYR A 247 5.99 -6.40 16.18
N PHE A 248 5.42 -6.84 17.30
CA PHE A 248 3.99 -7.05 17.45
C PHE A 248 3.52 -6.44 18.75
N GLU A 249 2.48 -5.62 18.69
CA GLU A 249 1.86 -5.04 19.87
C GLU A 249 0.33 -5.12 19.77
N VAL A 250 -0.31 -5.51 20.87
CA VAL A 250 -1.74 -5.34 21.09
C VAL A 250 -1.93 -4.42 22.27
N SER A 251 -2.69 -3.34 22.08
CA SER A 251 -3.01 -2.35 23.10
C SER A 251 -4.53 -2.30 23.32
N SER A 252 -4.93 -2.32 24.59
CA SER A 252 -6.33 -2.08 24.98
C SER A 252 -6.57 -0.61 25.26
N CYS A 253 -7.68 -0.09 24.76
CA CYS A 253 -8.19 1.26 24.99
C CYS A 253 -9.62 1.19 25.50
N ASP A 254 -10.09 2.26 26.14
CA ASP A 254 -11.47 2.33 26.57
C ASP A 254 -12.45 2.37 25.40
N ASP A 255 -13.56 1.64 25.52
CA ASP A 255 -14.63 1.59 24.53
C ASP A 255 -15.12 2.98 24.10
N SER A 256 -15.21 3.91 25.04
CA SER A 256 -15.66 5.28 24.77
C SER A 256 -14.73 6.06 23.83
N LEU A 257 -13.45 5.67 23.71
CA LEU A 257 -12.52 6.28 22.76
C LEU A 257 -12.84 5.86 21.33
N PHE A 258 -13.23 4.59 21.11
CA PHE A 258 -13.69 4.14 19.80
C PHE A 258 -15.01 4.82 19.40
N GLN A 259 -15.90 5.04 20.37
CA GLN A 259 -17.15 5.76 20.14
C GLN A 259 -17.00 7.28 19.95
N LYS A 260 -15.81 7.86 20.13
CA LYS A 260 -15.61 9.32 19.99
C LYS A 260 -14.62 9.65 18.89
N GLU A 261 -13.53 8.90 18.84
CA GLU A 261 -12.35 9.23 18.05
C GLU A 261 -12.15 8.26 16.86
N ALA A 262 -12.71 7.05 16.93
CA ALA A 262 -12.48 6.00 15.93
C ALA A 262 -13.72 5.12 15.73
N HIS A 263 -14.82 5.73 15.29
CA HIS A 263 -16.04 5.00 14.95
C HIS A 263 -15.80 4.00 13.81
N ASP A 264 -14.98 4.42 12.84
CA ASP A 264 -14.51 3.58 11.75
C ASP A 264 -13.36 2.68 12.18
N ARG A 265 -13.15 1.59 11.43
CA ARG A 265 -12.06 0.63 11.69
C ARG A 265 -11.00 0.81 10.63
N PHE A 266 -9.77 0.98 11.07
CA PHE A 266 -8.66 1.39 10.24
C PHE A 266 -7.58 0.32 10.18
N ILE A 267 -6.97 0.16 9.02
CA ILE A 267 -5.66 -0.47 8.85
C ILE A 267 -4.77 0.51 8.10
N GLN A 268 -3.76 1.04 8.76
CA GLN A 268 -2.77 1.91 8.15
C GLN A 268 -1.52 1.10 7.81
N PHE A 269 -1.08 1.19 6.55
CA PHE A 269 0.21 0.72 6.05
C PHE A 269 1.10 1.96 5.82
N ASP A 270 2.04 2.22 6.72
CA ASP A 270 2.85 3.46 6.79
C ASP A 270 2.00 4.74 6.62
N SER A 271 1.92 5.30 5.40
CA SER A 271 1.20 6.55 5.09
C SER A 271 -0.11 6.33 4.32
N PHE A 272 -0.58 5.10 4.24
CA PHE A 272 -1.81 4.74 3.56
C PHE A 272 -2.79 4.11 4.52
N THR A 273 -4.01 4.63 4.56
CA THR A 273 -5.06 4.18 5.45
C THR A 273 -6.15 3.47 4.66
N VAL A 274 -6.56 2.30 5.15
CA VAL A 274 -7.71 1.54 4.68
C VAL A 274 -8.81 1.61 5.74
N LEU A 275 -10.01 2.00 5.35
CA LEU A 275 -11.21 1.94 6.19
C LEU A 275 -12.00 0.70 5.82
N LEU A 276 -12.35 -0.09 6.84
CA LEU A 276 -13.08 -1.34 6.68
C LEU A 276 -14.32 -1.34 7.55
N GLY A 277 -15.49 -1.46 6.92
CA GLY A 277 -16.76 -1.55 7.64
C GLY A 277 -16.80 -2.69 8.65
N THR A 278 -16.11 -3.80 8.41
CA THR A 278 -16.01 -4.95 9.35
C THR A 278 -14.68 -5.01 10.10
N GLY A 279 -13.77 -4.07 9.88
CA GLY A 279 -12.42 -4.12 10.46
C GLY A 279 -11.67 -5.38 10.06
N THR A 280 -10.88 -5.91 10.99
CA THR A 280 -10.10 -7.15 10.84
C THR A 280 -10.96 -8.40 10.69
N ALA A 281 -12.26 -8.33 11.00
CA ALA A 281 -13.18 -9.46 10.83
C ALA A 281 -13.28 -9.93 9.37
N ILE A 282 -12.90 -9.08 8.41
CA ILE A 282 -12.80 -9.47 6.99
C ILE A 282 -11.83 -10.64 6.78
N PHE A 283 -10.87 -10.86 7.67
CA PHE A 283 -9.94 -11.98 7.59
C PHE A 283 -10.48 -13.26 8.28
N ARG A 284 -11.60 -13.19 9.02
CA ARG A 284 -12.23 -14.34 9.70
C ARG A 284 -13.16 -15.12 8.78
N SER A 285 -14.03 -14.41 8.06
CA SER A 285 -15.21 -15.00 7.43
C SER A 285 -14.90 -15.60 6.06
N PHE A 286 -15.43 -16.80 5.81
CA PHE A 286 -15.62 -17.31 4.45
C PHE A 286 -16.97 -18.03 4.37
N PRO A 287 -17.83 -17.73 3.37
CA PRO A 287 -17.71 -16.61 2.43
C PRO A 287 -17.69 -15.24 3.13
N LEU A 288 -17.12 -14.22 2.48
CA LEU A 288 -17.07 -12.87 3.04
C LEU A 288 -18.47 -12.26 3.12
N ASN A 289 -18.73 -11.51 4.19
CA ASN A 289 -19.86 -10.59 4.24
C ASN A 289 -19.52 -9.32 3.46
N ALA A 290 -20.54 -8.62 2.96
CA ALA A 290 -20.34 -7.32 2.34
C ALA A 290 -19.65 -6.37 3.33
N CYS A 291 -18.60 -5.69 2.87
CA CYS A 291 -17.80 -4.78 3.69
C CYS A 291 -17.56 -3.47 2.95
N LYS A 292 -17.94 -2.35 3.57
CA LYS A 292 -17.53 -1.02 3.09
C LYS A 292 -16.00 -0.95 3.07
N PHE A 293 -15.45 -0.39 2.02
CA PHE A 293 -14.01 -0.26 1.81
C PHE A 293 -13.71 1.14 1.29
N SER A 294 -12.80 1.84 1.95
CA SER A 294 -12.21 3.07 1.44
C SER A 294 -10.70 3.04 1.63
N PHE A 295 -9.97 3.71 0.74
CA PHE A 295 -8.52 3.75 0.73
C PHE A 295 -8.03 5.18 0.49
N TYR A 296 -7.06 5.66 1.27
CA TYR A 296 -6.50 7.00 1.03
C TYR A 296 -5.10 7.15 1.63
N ARG A 297 -4.38 8.20 1.22
CA ARG A 297 -3.15 8.66 1.91
C ARG A 297 -3.51 9.35 3.21
N SER A 298 -2.82 9.03 4.30
CA SER A 298 -3.10 9.59 5.63
C SER A 298 -2.97 11.11 5.71
N ALA A 299 -2.26 11.75 4.76
CA ALA A 299 -2.22 13.21 4.63
C ALA A 299 -3.57 13.83 4.22
N LYS A 300 -4.48 13.06 3.60
CA LYS A 300 -5.79 13.54 3.14
C LYS A 300 -6.85 13.54 4.23
N ASP A 301 -6.69 12.71 5.25
CA ASP A 301 -7.67 12.56 6.31
C ASP A 301 -6.96 12.41 7.66
N PRO A 302 -7.06 13.42 8.54
CA PRO A 302 -6.39 13.40 9.84
C PRO A 302 -7.07 12.46 10.84
N MET A 303 -8.28 11.93 10.56
CA MET A 303 -9.06 11.12 11.52
C MET A 303 -8.23 9.97 12.09
N PHE A 304 -7.52 9.23 11.24
CA PHE A 304 -6.64 8.16 11.70
C PHE A 304 -5.54 8.67 12.65
N SER A 305 -4.86 9.76 12.27
CA SER A 305 -3.75 10.32 13.04
C SER A 305 -4.21 10.87 14.40
N VAL A 306 -5.40 11.49 14.44
CA VAL A 306 -6.05 11.96 15.67
C VAL A 306 -6.41 10.78 16.57
N ALA A 307 -7.09 9.77 16.02
CA ALA A 307 -7.44 8.55 16.74
C ALA A 307 -6.21 7.86 17.34
N LEU A 308 -5.16 7.66 16.52
CA LEU A 308 -3.91 7.04 16.94
C LEU A 308 -3.23 7.84 18.07
N SER A 309 -3.17 9.16 17.95
CA SER A 309 -2.57 10.03 18.98
C SER A 309 -3.33 9.94 20.31
N THR A 310 -4.66 9.97 20.27
CA THR A 310 -5.51 9.90 21.47
C THR A 310 -5.45 8.52 22.13
N MET A 311 -5.63 7.45 21.35
CA MET A 311 -5.54 6.07 21.83
C MET A 311 -4.15 5.74 22.35
N GLY A 312 -3.11 6.20 21.65
CA GLY A 312 -1.72 6.03 22.05
C GLY A 312 -1.43 6.53 23.47
N LYS A 313 -2.05 7.63 23.89
CA LYS A 313 -1.91 8.23 25.22
C LYS A 313 -2.80 7.61 26.29
N ARG A 314 -3.86 6.88 25.91
CA ARG A 314 -4.93 6.41 26.80
C ARG A 314 -5.13 4.90 26.69
N ARG A 315 -4.04 4.17 26.92
CA ARG A 315 -4.04 2.69 26.91
C ARG A 315 -4.28 2.17 28.32
N LYS A 316 -5.17 1.18 28.44
CA LYS A 316 -5.37 0.41 29.68
C LYS A 316 -4.21 -0.55 29.90
N TRP A 317 -3.77 -1.21 28.83
CA TRP A 317 -2.60 -2.07 28.81
C TRP A 317 -2.03 -2.19 27.40
N LYS A 318 -0.79 -2.68 27.32
CA LYS A 318 -0.16 -3.11 26.07
C LYS A 318 0.57 -4.43 26.31
N HIS A 319 0.50 -5.33 25.33
CA HIS A 319 1.25 -6.57 25.25
C HIS A 319 2.13 -6.53 24.02
N THR A 320 3.42 -6.84 24.17
CA THR A 320 4.41 -6.65 23.11
C THR A 320 5.29 -7.88 22.95
N VAL A 321 5.51 -8.28 21.70
CA VAL A 321 6.47 -9.32 21.31
C VAL A 321 7.42 -8.74 20.27
N CYS A 322 8.72 -8.81 20.54
CA CYS A 322 9.76 -8.51 19.58
C CYS A 322 10.33 -9.83 19.06
N SER A 323 10.38 -10.03 17.75
CA SER A 323 11.14 -11.17 17.22
C SER A 323 12.63 -10.84 17.43
N GLN A 324 13.28 -11.49 18.38
CA GLN A 324 14.73 -11.44 18.44
C GLN A 324 15.25 -12.06 17.14
N ILE A 325 16.05 -11.29 16.41
CA ILE A 325 16.85 -11.80 15.30
C ILE A 325 17.79 -12.83 15.95
N ARG A 326 17.51 -14.12 15.75
CA ARG A 326 18.49 -15.18 15.97
C ARG A 326 19.12 -15.53 14.66
#